data_AF-A0A975ETD2-F1
#
_entry.id   AF-A0A975ETD2-F1
#
_cell.length_a   1.000
_cell.length_b   1.000
_cell.length_c   1.000
_cell.angle_alpha   90.00
_cell.angle_beta   90.00
_cell.angle_gamma   90.00
#
_symmetry.space_group_name_H-M   'P 1'
#
loop_
_entity.id
_entity.type
_entity.pdbx_description
1 polymer ?
#
loop_
_entity_poly.entity_id
_entity_poly.type
_entity_poly.pdbx_seq_one_letter_code
_entity_poly.pdbx_strand_id
1 'polypeptide(L)'
;MIVGLLTLFSILFFGGSQEYFLVEKLEKGVKEYVIEKDRKKEILSDLDITVKTIKVFNKNREKTLREYHDLNASYSSTKADFDTFLQSLKEERVAFQKDILEQRVMVVAKITPEEWSNIIEYSSEKTEKRLEKENKKKEKDAFSKIKQKIDSEISDDEKRNSALQALEQIQLKFNELGDTYASLNALENNLVKDQNTTLEEGEKLGAQLNELRTEMHFAVVSFHFAIKDLSDESTFERIMKTVNKVIL
;
A
#
# COMPACT_ATOMS: atom_id res chain seq x y z
N MET A 1 -15.13 2.31 -4.82
CA MET A 1 -15.01 3.26 -3.68
C MET A 1 -13.61 3.84 -3.77
N ILE A 2 -13.44 5.08 -4.23
CA ILE A 2 -12.11 5.59 -4.60
C ILE A 2 -11.36 6.03 -3.34
N VAL A 3 -10.62 5.10 -2.74
CA VAL A 3 -9.57 5.45 -1.78
C VAL A 3 -8.63 6.42 -2.49
N GLY A 4 -8.40 7.60 -1.90
CA GLY A 4 -7.64 8.66 -2.55
C GLY A 4 -6.30 8.16 -3.13
N LEU A 5 -6.01 8.53 -4.36
CA LEU A 5 -4.96 8.03 -5.25
C LEU A 5 -3.60 7.97 -4.57
N LEU A 6 -3.24 9.05 -3.88
CA LEU A 6 -2.00 9.16 -3.13
C LEU A 6 -1.91 8.15 -1.98
N THR A 7 -3.03 7.92 -1.29
CA THR A 7 -3.12 6.97 -0.18
C THR A 7 -3.03 5.55 -0.72
N LEU A 8 -3.81 5.22 -1.74
CA LEU A 8 -3.77 3.91 -2.37
C LEU A 8 -2.39 3.63 -3.00
N PHE A 9 -1.74 4.62 -3.62
CA PHE A 9 -0.39 4.47 -4.15
C PHE A 9 0.64 4.18 -3.06
N SER A 10 0.68 5.01 -2.01
CA SER A 10 1.58 4.80 -0.86
C SER A 10 1.43 3.40 -0.28
N ILE A 11 0.18 2.92 -0.25
CA ILE A 11 -0.17 1.63 0.28
C ILE A 11 0.22 0.47 -0.66
N LEU A 12 -0.05 0.59 -1.96
CA LEU A 12 0.28 -0.43 -2.96
C LEU A 12 1.78 -0.53 -3.21
N PHE A 13 2.53 0.57 -3.18
CA PHE A 13 3.97 0.50 -3.40
C PHE A 13 4.74 0.09 -2.15
N PHE A 14 4.42 0.74 -1.03
CA PHE A 14 5.31 0.71 0.13
C PHE A 14 4.69 -0.05 1.31
N GLY A 15 3.42 -0.46 1.22
CA GLY A 15 2.65 -0.96 2.36
C GLY A 15 2.24 0.20 3.25
N GLY A 16 0.97 0.30 3.63
CA GLY A 16 0.49 1.36 4.52
C GLY A 16 0.91 1.14 5.98
N SER A 17 0.66 2.12 6.86
CA SER A 17 0.67 1.89 8.31
C SER A 17 -0.43 0.92 8.76
N GLN A 18 -1.32 0.55 7.85
CA GLN A 18 -2.33 -0.47 7.98
C GLN A 18 -1.92 -1.66 7.13
N GLU A 19 -1.21 -2.60 7.74
CA GLU A 19 -1.05 -3.93 7.16
C GLU A 19 -2.29 -4.75 7.51
N TYR A 20 -2.94 -5.30 6.48
CA TYR A 20 -4.29 -5.85 6.53
C TYR A 20 -4.50 -7.09 7.36
N PHE A 21 -3.42 -7.66 7.88
CA PHE A 21 -3.51 -8.69 8.90
C PHE A 21 -4.08 -8.16 10.21
N LEU A 22 -4.08 -6.83 10.37
CA LEU A 22 -4.49 -6.16 11.59
C LEU A 22 -5.85 -5.51 11.40
N VAL A 23 -6.79 -5.99 12.20
CA VAL A 23 -8.04 -5.30 12.53
C VAL A 23 -7.70 -3.85 12.92
N GLU A 24 -8.26 -2.87 12.19
CA GLU A 24 -7.96 -1.46 12.43
C GLU A 24 -8.26 -1.13 13.91
N LYS A 25 -7.29 -0.53 14.60
CA LYS A 25 -7.39 -0.17 16.03
C LYS A 25 -7.64 -1.35 16.98
N LEU A 26 -7.11 -2.54 16.65
CA LEU A 26 -7.13 -3.72 17.52
C LEU A 26 -6.77 -3.41 18.98
N GLU A 27 -5.71 -2.65 19.25
CA GLU A 27 -5.31 -2.25 20.60
C GLU A 27 -6.42 -1.51 21.38
N LYS A 28 -7.18 -0.64 20.71
CA LYS A 28 -8.31 0.06 21.33
C LYS A 28 -9.47 -0.88 21.58
N GLY A 29 -9.77 -1.77 20.63
CA GLY A 29 -10.76 -2.83 20.80
C GLY A 29 -10.42 -3.71 22.01
N VAL A 30 -9.17 -4.16 22.15
CA VAL A 30 -8.72 -4.94 23.31
C VAL A 30 -8.91 -4.18 24.62
N LYS A 31 -8.58 -2.88 24.66
CA LYS A 31 -8.79 -2.04 25.85
C LYS A 31 -10.26 -1.93 26.24
N GLU A 32 -11.15 -1.89 25.26
CA GLU A 32 -12.58 -1.67 25.44
C GLU A 32 -13.33 -2.96 25.78
N TYR A 33 -13.07 -4.05 25.05
CA TYR A 33 -13.92 -5.25 25.09
C TYR A 33 -13.34 -6.44 25.85
N VAL A 34 -12.03 -6.55 26.03
CA VAL A 34 -11.47 -7.62 26.89
C VAL A 34 -11.78 -7.27 28.35
N ILE A 35 -12.51 -8.10 29.09
CA ILE A 35 -12.96 -7.70 30.44
C ILE A 35 -11.90 -8.01 31.50
N GLU A 36 -11.26 -9.17 31.38
CA GLU A 36 -10.34 -9.69 32.38
C GLU A 36 -9.01 -8.92 32.35
N LYS A 37 -8.65 -8.32 33.50
CA LYS A 37 -7.62 -7.27 33.56
C LYS A 37 -6.22 -7.78 33.27
N ASP A 38 -5.87 -8.99 33.71
CA ASP A 38 -4.51 -9.50 33.57
C ASP A 38 -4.30 -10.07 32.17
N ARG A 39 -5.27 -10.81 31.62
CA ARG A 39 -5.28 -11.18 30.20
C ARG A 39 -5.26 -9.97 29.27
N LYS A 40 -6.00 -8.90 29.61
CA LYS A 40 -5.92 -7.62 28.87
C LYS A 40 -4.50 -7.06 28.84
N LYS A 41 -3.82 -7.00 29.99
CA LYS A 41 -2.43 -6.49 30.05
C LYS A 41 -1.48 -7.35 29.24
N GLU A 42 -1.64 -8.67 29.31
CA GLU A 42 -0.84 -9.63 28.53
C GLU A 42 -1.01 -9.38 27.02
N ILE A 43 -2.26 -9.34 26.53
CA ILE A 43 -2.54 -9.07 25.11
C ILE A 43 -1.96 -7.72 24.68
N LEU A 44 -2.10 -6.68 25.51
CA LEU A 44 -1.55 -5.35 25.20
C LEU A 44 -0.01 -5.35 25.14
N SER A 45 0.64 -6.18 25.95
CA SER A 45 2.10 -6.35 25.89
C SER A 45 2.54 -6.98 24.56
N ASP A 46 1.82 -7.99 24.08
CA ASP A 46 2.12 -8.61 22.78
C ASP A 46 1.84 -7.65 21.61
N LEU A 47 0.77 -6.87 21.71
CA LEU A 47 0.47 -5.83 20.73
C LEU A 47 1.54 -4.73 20.69
N ASP A 48 2.19 -4.41 21.82
CA ASP A 48 3.31 -3.45 21.84
C ASP A 48 4.51 -3.96 21.01
N ILE A 49 4.77 -5.27 21.01
CA ILE A 49 5.77 -5.90 20.12
C ILE A 49 5.39 -5.66 18.66
N THR A 50 4.14 -5.95 18.30
CA THR A 50 3.61 -5.72 16.95
C THR A 50 3.76 -4.25 16.51
N VAL A 51 3.41 -3.31 17.39
CA VAL A 51 3.55 -1.87 17.15
C VAL A 51 5.02 -1.48 16.90
N LYS A 52 5.97 -2.04 17.66
CA LYS A 52 7.40 -1.82 17.45
C LYS A 52 7.86 -2.37 16.10
N THR A 53 7.44 -3.58 15.73
CA THR A 53 7.77 -4.19 14.43
C THR A 53 7.27 -3.32 13.27
N ILE A 54 6.00 -2.87 13.32
CA ILE A 54 5.43 -1.93 12.34
C ILE A 54 6.23 -0.64 12.28
N LYS A 55 6.64 -0.08 13.42
CA LYS A 55 7.42 1.16 13.47
C LYS A 55 8.80 1.00 12.82
N VAL A 56 9.48 -0.12 13.06
CA VAL A 56 10.78 -0.41 12.44
C VAL A 56 10.62 -0.55 10.93
N PHE A 57 9.66 -1.34 10.48
CA PHE A 57 9.34 -1.51 9.06
C PHE A 57 9.02 -0.17 8.37
N ASN A 58 8.14 0.64 8.96
CA ASN A 58 7.80 1.96 8.41
C ASN A 58 9.02 2.91 8.31
N LYS A 59 9.96 2.82 9.25
CA LYS A 59 11.19 3.62 9.20
C LYS A 59 12.11 3.18 8.06
N ASN A 60 12.22 1.87 7.80
CA ASN A 60 12.95 1.36 6.64
C ASN A 60 12.26 1.78 5.35
N ARG A 61 10.95 1.62 5.29
CA ARG A 61 10.10 2.03 4.17
C ARG A 61 10.33 3.48 3.73
N GLU A 62 10.47 4.43 4.66
CA GLU A 62 10.79 5.83 4.33
C GLU A 62 12.14 5.99 3.62
N LYS A 63 13.12 5.14 3.93
CA LYS A 63 14.40 5.12 3.20
C LYS A 63 14.22 4.52 1.82
N THR A 64 13.56 3.37 1.74
CA THR A 64 13.32 2.66 0.47
C THR A 64 12.48 3.49 -0.51
N LEU A 65 11.54 4.30 0.01
CA LEU A 65 10.81 5.29 -0.79
C LEU A 65 11.74 6.33 -1.42
N ARG A 66 12.70 6.86 -0.66
CA ARG A 66 13.70 7.81 -1.21
C ARG A 66 14.57 7.17 -2.28
N GLU A 67 15.05 5.95 -2.02
CA GLU A 67 15.82 5.17 -3.00
C GLU A 67 15.02 4.96 -4.30
N TYR A 68 13.71 4.65 -4.17
CA TYR A 68 12.85 4.54 -5.34
C TYR A 68 12.66 5.87 -6.08
N HIS A 69 12.50 6.99 -5.36
CA HIS A 69 12.40 8.30 -6.00
C HIS A 69 13.65 8.60 -6.84
N ASP A 70 14.83 8.33 -6.27
CA ASP A 70 16.11 8.55 -6.95
C ASP A 70 16.23 7.64 -8.18
N LEU A 71 15.88 6.36 -8.02
CA LEU A 71 15.85 5.39 -9.12
C LEU A 71 14.87 5.79 -10.24
N ASN A 72 13.67 6.25 -9.87
CA ASN A 72 12.62 6.62 -10.81
C ASN A 72 12.86 7.97 -11.50
N ALA A 73 13.65 8.86 -10.88
CA ALA A 73 14.06 10.13 -11.47
C ALA A 73 15.30 10.02 -12.36
N SER A 74 16.09 8.96 -12.23
CA SER A 74 17.32 8.78 -13.00
C SER A 74 17.04 8.28 -14.42
N TYR A 75 17.45 9.06 -15.42
CA TYR A 75 17.38 8.67 -16.83
C TYR A 75 18.28 7.47 -17.14
N SER A 76 19.34 7.26 -16.36
CA SER A 76 20.28 6.15 -16.55
C SER A 76 19.79 4.80 -16.03
N SER A 77 18.70 4.79 -15.25
CA SER A 77 18.15 3.57 -14.66
C SER A 77 17.76 2.54 -15.72
N THR A 78 17.99 1.28 -15.39
CA THR A 78 17.71 0.11 -16.23
C THR A 78 16.61 -0.75 -15.61
N LYS A 79 15.99 -1.62 -16.42
CA LYS A 79 14.98 -2.56 -15.89
C LYS A 79 15.55 -3.44 -14.78
N ALA A 80 16.81 -3.86 -14.90
CA ALA A 80 17.49 -4.67 -13.89
C ALA A 80 17.63 -3.94 -12.53
N ASP A 81 17.80 -2.62 -12.53
CA ASP A 81 17.85 -1.83 -11.30
C ASP A 81 16.50 -1.85 -10.59
N PHE A 82 15.40 -1.70 -11.34
CA PHE A 82 14.04 -1.81 -10.82
C PHE A 82 13.70 -3.22 -10.34
N ASP A 83 14.09 -4.26 -11.09
CA ASP A 83 13.87 -5.66 -10.70
C ASP A 83 14.61 -5.99 -9.39
N THR A 84 15.86 -5.53 -9.27
CA THR A 84 16.66 -5.68 -8.04
C THR A 84 16.00 -4.99 -6.86
N PHE A 85 15.52 -3.76 -7.07
CA PHE A 85 14.80 -3.00 -6.06
C PHE A 85 13.47 -3.65 -5.65
N LEU A 86 12.69 -4.16 -6.61
CA LEU A 86 11.43 -4.85 -6.32
C LEU A 86 11.67 -6.13 -5.52
N GLN A 87 12.71 -6.89 -5.87
CA GLN A 87 13.04 -8.13 -5.19
C GLN A 87 13.41 -7.89 -3.73
N SER A 88 14.24 -6.88 -3.44
CA SER A 88 14.60 -6.52 -2.06
C SER A 88 13.37 -6.09 -1.25
N LEU A 89 12.49 -5.28 -1.84
CA LEU A 89 11.21 -4.91 -1.23
C LEU A 89 10.30 -6.11 -0.95
N LYS A 90 10.25 -7.08 -1.87
CA LYS A 90 9.43 -8.28 -1.71
C LYS A 90 9.94 -9.13 -0.55
N GLU A 91 11.25 -9.33 -0.44
CA GLU A 91 11.86 -10.09 0.65
C GLU A 91 11.60 -9.44 2.02
N GLU A 92 11.83 -8.13 2.14
CA GLU A 92 11.56 -7.39 3.38
C GLU A 92 10.08 -7.48 3.77
N ARG A 93 9.17 -7.31 2.80
CA ARG A 93 7.73 -7.42 3.04
C ARG A 93 7.32 -8.82 3.48
N VAL A 94 7.77 -9.87 2.80
CA VAL A 94 7.40 -11.25 3.17
C VAL A 94 7.84 -11.58 4.60
N ALA A 95 9.06 -11.19 4.98
CA ALA A 95 9.55 -11.37 6.35
C ALA A 95 8.69 -10.61 7.37
N PHE A 96 8.43 -9.32 7.10
CA PHE A 96 7.59 -8.49 7.95
C PHE A 96 6.16 -9.06 8.09
N GLN A 97 5.55 -9.49 6.99
CA GLN A 97 4.19 -10.03 6.99
C GLN A 97 4.08 -11.30 7.83
N LYS A 98 5.08 -12.18 7.72
CA LYS A 98 5.17 -13.37 8.55
C LYS A 98 5.21 -13.02 10.03
N ASP A 99 6.08 -12.10 10.44
CA ASP A 99 6.17 -11.67 11.84
C ASP A 99 4.83 -11.13 12.35
N ILE A 100 4.15 -10.28 11.58
CA ILE A 100 2.85 -9.71 11.97
C ILE A 100 1.75 -10.78 12.04
N LEU A 101 1.74 -11.74 11.12
CA LEU A 101 0.78 -12.84 11.12
C LEU A 101 0.95 -13.77 12.31
N GLU A 102 2.19 -14.14 12.65
CA GLU A 102 2.48 -14.94 13.85
C GLU A 102 2.01 -14.23 15.12
N GLN A 103 2.28 -12.92 15.23
CA GLN A 103 1.79 -12.11 16.36
C GLN A 103 0.27 -12.01 16.39
N ARG A 104 -0.40 -11.86 15.23
CA ARG A 104 -1.87 -11.86 15.14
C ARG A 104 -2.43 -13.15 15.71
N VAL A 105 -1.96 -14.31 15.25
CA VAL A 105 -2.45 -15.62 15.72
C VAL A 105 -2.28 -15.74 17.24
N MET A 106 -1.11 -15.34 17.77
CA MET A 106 -0.83 -15.36 19.20
C MET A 106 -1.78 -14.47 20.02
N VAL A 107 -1.99 -13.23 19.57
CA VAL A 107 -2.89 -12.26 20.23
C VAL A 107 -4.33 -12.75 20.19
N VAL A 108 -4.79 -13.19 19.02
CA VAL A 108 -6.20 -13.57 18.79
C VAL A 108 -6.58 -14.82 19.56
N ALA A 109 -5.64 -15.75 19.77
CA ALA A 109 -5.84 -16.95 20.59
C ALA A 109 -6.15 -16.66 22.07
N LYS A 110 -5.83 -15.44 22.57
CA LYS A 110 -6.09 -15.01 23.95
C LYS A 110 -7.44 -14.29 24.11
N ILE A 111 -8.10 -13.95 23.00
CA ILE A 111 -9.37 -13.21 22.98
C ILE A 111 -10.52 -14.23 22.92
N THR A 112 -11.61 -14.02 23.64
CA THR A 112 -12.78 -14.91 23.49
C THR A 112 -13.53 -14.61 22.19
N PRO A 113 -14.34 -15.54 21.65
CA PRO A 113 -15.13 -15.27 20.44
C PRO A 113 -16.06 -14.06 20.56
N GLU A 114 -16.69 -13.87 21.72
CA GLU A 114 -17.56 -12.71 21.98
C GLU A 114 -16.76 -11.39 22.01
N GLU A 115 -15.62 -11.38 22.71
CA GLU A 115 -14.71 -10.22 22.73
C GLU A 115 -14.22 -9.89 21.33
N TRP A 116 -13.84 -10.90 20.54
CA TRP A 116 -13.37 -10.73 19.17
C TRP A 116 -14.45 -10.15 18.26
N SER A 117 -15.68 -10.67 18.34
CA SER A 117 -16.82 -10.14 17.57
C SER A 117 -17.02 -8.64 17.84
N ASN A 118 -17.01 -8.22 19.11
CA ASN A 118 -17.16 -6.82 19.50
C ASN A 118 -15.99 -5.95 18.99
N ILE A 119 -14.76 -6.48 19.02
CA ILE A 119 -13.57 -5.82 18.48
C ILE A 119 -13.68 -5.62 16.96
N ILE A 120 -14.16 -6.62 16.23
CA ILE A 120 -14.38 -6.54 14.77
C ILE A 120 -15.46 -5.52 14.44
N GLU A 121 -16.57 -5.50 15.16
CA GLU A 121 -17.64 -4.50 14.97
C GLU A 121 -17.10 -3.08 15.18
N TYR A 122 -16.42 -2.84 16.30
CA TYR A 122 -15.76 -1.57 16.60
C TYR A 122 -14.81 -1.15 15.47
N SER A 123 -13.95 -2.06 15.03
CA SER A 123 -12.98 -1.81 13.97
C SER A 123 -13.64 -1.48 12.64
N SER A 124 -14.72 -2.19 12.31
CA SER A 124 -15.48 -1.99 11.08
C SER A 124 -16.06 -0.58 11.02
N GLU A 125 -16.73 -0.13 12.10
CA GLU A 125 -17.24 1.24 12.15
C GLU A 125 -16.13 2.29 11.99
N LYS A 126 -14.95 2.05 12.58
CA LYS A 126 -13.83 3.00 12.47
C LYS A 126 -13.28 3.05 11.05
N THR A 127 -13.21 1.91 10.38
CA THR A 127 -12.73 1.80 9.01
C THR A 127 -13.70 2.48 8.05
N GLU A 128 -15.01 2.24 8.19
CA GLU A 128 -16.04 2.90 7.38
C GLU A 128 -15.98 4.44 7.53
N LYS A 129 -15.94 4.93 8.77
CA LYS A 129 -15.80 6.37 9.06
C LYS A 129 -14.52 6.97 8.48
N ARG A 130 -13.43 6.18 8.35
CA ARG A 130 -12.18 6.63 7.72
C ARG A 130 -12.33 6.68 6.20
N LEU A 131 -12.86 5.64 5.58
CA LEU A 131 -13.10 5.57 4.14
C LEU A 131 -14.05 6.67 3.67
N GLU A 132 -15.12 6.96 4.40
CA GLU A 132 -16.00 8.11 4.09
C GLU A 132 -15.25 9.45 4.08
N LYS A 133 -14.33 9.65 5.03
CA LYS A 133 -13.51 10.87 5.11
C LYS A 133 -12.52 10.95 3.95
N GLU A 134 -11.95 9.82 3.55
CA GLU A 134 -11.05 9.73 2.40
C GLU A 134 -11.81 10.00 1.10
N ASN A 135 -12.98 9.40 0.90
CA ASN A 135 -13.86 9.65 -0.25
C ASN A 135 -14.31 11.12 -0.35
N LYS A 136 -14.51 11.81 0.79
CA LYS A 136 -14.88 13.23 0.84
C LYS A 136 -13.71 14.17 0.53
N LYS A 137 -12.46 13.72 0.67
CA LYS A 137 -11.30 14.53 0.26
C LYS A 137 -11.29 14.52 -1.27
N LYS A 138 -11.61 15.68 -1.88
CA LYS A 138 -11.46 15.87 -3.32
C LYS A 138 -10.04 15.47 -3.72
N GLU A 139 -9.90 14.37 -4.44
CA GLU A 139 -8.68 14.10 -5.16
C GLU A 139 -8.40 15.30 -6.06
N LYS A 140 -7.27 15.95 -5.82
CA LYS A 140 -6.64 16.67 -6.93
C LYS A 140 -6.19 15.57 -7.86
N ASP A 141 -6.81 15.46 -9.03
CA ASP A 141 -6.47 14.49 -10.06
C ASP A 141 -4.95 14.52 -10.28
N ALA A 142 -4.22 13.56 -9.68
CA ALA A 142 -2.77 13.54 -9.72
C ALA A 142 -2.29 13.32 -11.16
N PHE A 143 -3.04 12.53 -11.93
CA PHE A 143 -2.80 12.29 -13.34
C PHE A 143 -3.01 13.55 -14.17
N SER A 144 -3.95 14.43 -13.84
CA SER A 144 -4.10 15.72 -14.55
C SER A 144 -2.82 16.57 -14.53
N LYS A 145 -2.07 16.57 -13.42
CA LYS A 145 -0.81 17.32 -13.31
C LYS A 145 0.29 16.70 -14.13
N ILE A 146 0.35 15.37 -14.18
CA ILE A 146 1.33 14.66 -15.02
C ILE A 146 1.01 14.88 -16.49
N LYS A 147 -0.28 14.78 -16.87
CA LYS A 147 -0.77 15.10 -18.20
C LYS A 147 -0.37 16.50 -18.64
N GLN A 148 -0.68 17.53 -17.82
CA GLN A 148 -0.27 18.91 -18.09
C GLN A 148 1.26 19.03 -18.26
N LYS A 149 2.03 18.28 -17.46
CA LYS A 149 3.48 18.29 -17.57
C LYS A 149 3.95 17.69 -18.89
N ILE A 150 3.43 16.53 -19.27
CA ILE A 150 3.69 15.90 -20.58
C ILE A 150 3.34 16.86 -21.71
N ASP A 151 2.15 17.49 -21.66
CA ASP A 151 1.69 18.43 -22.66
C ASP A 151 2.63 19.63 -22.84
N SER A 152 3.19 20.13 -21.74
CA SER A 152 4.09 21.29 -21.76
C SER A 152 5.53 20.96 -22.15
N GLU A 153 5.96 19.71 -21.99
CA GLU A 153 7.37 19.33 -22.11
C GLU A 153 7.68 18.56 -23.40
N ILE A 154 6.70 17.85 -23.97
CA ILE A 154 6.86 17.10 -25.23
C ILE A 154 6.19 17.86 -26.36
N SER A 155 7.01 18.57 -27.15
CA SER A 155 6.52 19.38 -28.29
C SER A 155 6.08 18.54 -29.48
N ASP A 156 6.69 17.37 -29.70
CA ASP A 156 6.33 16.46 -30.79
C ASP A 156 4.98 15.79 -30.52
N ASP A 157 4.03 15.96 -31.43
CA ASP A 157 2.64 15.53 -31.25
C ASP A 157 2.49 14.01 -31.13
N GLU A 158 3.24 13.24 -31.91
CA GLU A 158 3.18 11.77 -31.91
C GLU A 158 3.75 11.20 -30.62
N LYS A 159 4.92 11.70 -30.20
CA LYS A 159 5.54 11.32 -28.92
C LYS A 159 4.69 11.73 -27.73
N ARG A 160 4.11 12.94 -27.77
CA ARG A 160 3.21 13.43 -26.71
C ARG A 160 1.99 12.54 -26.58
N ASN A 161 1.31 12.22 -27.69
CA ASN A 161 0.15 11.33 -27.66
C ASN A 161 0.50 9.94 -27.12
N SER A 162 1.66 9.39 -27.51
CA SER A 162 2.16 8.10 -26.99
C SER A 162 2.42 8.15 -25.48
N ALA A 163 3.02 9.23 -24.98
CA ALA A 163 3.27 9.43 -23.56
C ALA A 163 1.95 9.57 -22.75
N LEU A 164 0.96 10.27 -23.31
CA LEU A 164 -0.37 10.39 -22.71
C LEU A 164 -1.11 9.06 -22.69
N GLN A 165 -0.99 8.25 -23.73
CA GLN A 165 -1.55 6.90 -23.76
C GLN A 165 -0.89 6.03 -22.68
N ALA A 166 0.44 6.09 -22.51
CA ALA A 166 1.13 5.40 -21.44
C ALA A 166 0.63 5.84 -20.05
N LEU A 167 0.35 7.15 -19.86
CA LEU A 167 -0.25 7.69 -18.64
C LEU A 167 -1.66 7.15 -18.38
N GLU A 168 -2.47 7.01 -19.43
CA GLU A 168 -3.82 6.44 -19.33
C GLU A 168 -3.77 4.97 -18.91
N GLN A 169 -2.83 4.18 -19.46
CA GLN A 169 -2.66 2.76 -19.08
C GLN A 169 -2.32 2.59 -17.60
N ILE A 170 -1.41 3.40 -17.06
CA ILE A 170 -1.10 3.36 -15.62
C ILE A 170 -2.30 3.81 -14.78
N GLN A 171 -3.07 4.82 -15.22
CA GLN A 171 -4.27 5.25 -14.52
C GLN A 171 -5.35 4.16 -14.48
N LEU A 172 -5.57 3.46 -15.59
CA LEU A 172 -6.49 2.31 -15.65
C LEU A 172 -6.05 1.21 -14.69
N LYS A 173 -4.75 0.83 -14.74
CA LYS A 173 -4.21 -0.20 -13.86
C LYS A 173 -4.31 0.19 -12.39
N PHE A 174 -4.09 1.48 -12.09
CA PHE A 174 -4.23 2.01 -10.75
C PHE A 174 -5.67 1.84 -10.21
N ASN A 175 -6.67 2.17 -11.03
CA ASN A 175 -8.08 2.02 -10.64
C ASN A 175 -8.45 0.54 -10.43
N GLU A 176 -8.05 -0.33 -11.35
CA GLU A 176 -8.28 -1.78 -11.27
C GLU A 176 -7.67 -2.40 -10.00
N LEU A 177 -6.39 -2.08 -9.74
CA LEU A 177 -5.69 -2.54 -8.54
C LEU A 177 -6.28 -1.92 -7.28
N GLY A 178 -6.79 -0.69 -7.35
CA GLY A 178 -7.47 -0.03 -6.24
C GLY A 178 -8.74 -0.73 -5.80
N ASP A 179 -9.58 -1.12 -6.74
CA ASP A 179 -10.80 -1.87 -6.44
C ASP A 179 -10.48 -3.27 -5.91
N THR A 180 -9.50 -3.95 -6.51
CA THR A 180 -9.05 -5.26 -6.01
C THR A 180 -8.48 -5.15 -4.60
N TYR A 181 -7.65 -4.14 -4.35
CA TYR A 181 -7.07 -3.86 -3.04
C TYR A 181 -8.13 -3.51 -1.99
N ALA A 182 -9.16 -2.75 -2.37
CA ALA A 182 -10.29 -2.46 -1.50
C ALA A 182 -11.00 -3.75 -1.05
N SER A 183 -11.16 -4.74 -1.92
CA SER A 183 -11.79 -6.03 -1.54
C SER A 183 -10.99 -6.86 -0.53
N LEU A 184 -9.69 -6.61 -0.40
CA LEU A 184 -8.82 -7.31 0.54
C LEU A 184 -8.81 -6.71 1.95
N ASN A 185 -9.52 -5.60 2.18
CA ASN A 185 -9.52 -4.92 3.47
C ASN A 185 -10.38 -5.64 4.54
N ALA A 186 -10.19 -5.29 5.81
CA ALA A 186 -10.88 -5.91 6.95
C ALA A 186 -12.42 -5.76 6.96
N LEU A 187 -12.99 -4.82 6.21
CA LEU A 187 -14.44 -4.68 6.05
C LEU A 187 -15.04 -5.72 5.10
N GLU A 188 -14.28 -6.12 4.08
CA GLU A 188 -14.80 -6.99 3.01
C GLU A 188 -14.24 -8.40 3.09
N ASN A 189 -13.02 -8.58 3.62
CA ASN A 189 -12.36 -9.86 3.65
C ASN A 189 -12.68 -10.68 4.92
N ASN A 190 -13.37 -11.81 4.74
CA ASN A 190 -13.76 -12.71 5.83
C ASN A 190 -12.57 -13.36 6.56
N LEU A 191 -11.42 -13.56 5.90
CA LEU A 191 -10.22 -14.10 6.56
C LEU A 191 -9.62 -13.11 7.57
N VAL A 192 -9.81 -11.80 7.35
CA VAL A 192 -9.33 -10.82 8.34
C VAL A 192 -10.23 -10.82 9.57
N LYS A 193 -11.54 -11.02 9.38
CA LYS A 193 -12.56 -11.04 10.44
C LYS A 193 -12.61 -12.36 11.20
N ASP A 194 -12.27 -13.47 10.58
CA ASP A 194 -12.32 -14.78 11.23
C ASP A 194 -11.22 -14.89 12.29
N GLN A 195 -11.66 -15.22 13.49
CA GLN A 195 -10.79 -15.44 14.65
C GLN A 195 -9.86 -16.63 14.42
N ASN A 196 -10.32 -17.63 13.66
CA ASN A 196 -9.66 -18.90 13.47
C ASN A 196 -8.77 -18.94 12.23
N THR A 197 -8.61 -17.81 11.53
CA THR A 197 -7.71 -17.74 10.38
C THR A 197 -6.31 -18.17 10.76
N THR A 198 -5.86 -19.21 10.07
CA THR A 198 -4.57 -19.84 10.27
C THR A 198 -3.44 -18.97 9.71
N LEU A 199 -2.21 -19.29 10.14
CA LEU A 199 -1.01 -18.65 9.58
C LEU A 199 -0.95 -18.84 8.06
N GLU A 200 -1.23 -20.04 7.55
CA GLU A 200 -1.19 -20.35 6.11
C GLU A 200 -2.22 -19.54 5.31
N GLU A 201 -3.45 -19.40 5.81
CA GLU A 201 -4.48 -18.56 5.17
C GLU A 201 -4.07 -17.08 5.17
N GLY A 202 -3.48 -16.62 6.27
CA GLY A 202 -2.90 -15.29 6.36
C GLY A 202 -1.76 -15.07 5.35
N GLU A 203 -0.86 -16.04 5.20
CA GLU A 203 0.24 -15.98 4.23
C GLU A 203 -0.28 -15.94 2.78
N LYS A 204 -1.35 -16.67 2.47
CA LYS A 204 -2.02 -16.59 1.16
C LYS A 204 -2.55 -15.19 0.87
N LEU A 205 -3.19 -14.55 1.85
CA LEU A 205 -3.63 -13.16 1.72
C LEU A 205 -2.43 -12.21 1.52
N GLY A 206 -1.34 -12.43 2.24
CA GLY A 206 -0.09 -11.67 2.06
C GLY A 206 0.51 -11.83 0.67
N ALA A 207 0.50 -13.04 0.12
CA ALA A 207 0.95 -13.32 -1.23
C ALA A 207 0.10 -12.57 -2.28
N GLN A 208 -1.23 -12.60 -2.16
CA GLN A 208 -2.15 -11.84 -3.02
C GLN A 208 -1.85 -10.34 -2.97
N LEU A 209 -1.66 -9.78 -1.78
CA LEU A 209 -1.28 -8.37 -1.63
C LEU A 209 0.03 -8.09 -2.36
N ASN A 210 1.06 -8.92 -2.16
CA ASN A 210 2.36 -8.72 -2.80
C ASN A 210 2.31 -8.83 -4.33
N GLU A 211 1.39 -9.62 -4.88
CA GLU A 211 1.12 -9.67 -6.31
C GLU A 211 0.56 -8.34 -6.83
N LEU A 212 -0.46 -7.76 -6.17
CA LEU A 212 -0.98 -6.44 -6.53
C LEU A 212 0.11 -5.36 -6.48
N ARG A 213 0.98 -5.41 -5.47
CA ARG A 213 2.11 -4.48 -5.35
C ARG A 213 3.12 -4.65 -6.48
N THR A 214 3.34 -5.90 -6.92
CA THR A 214 4.22 -6.23 -8.04
C THR A 214 3.64 -5.71 -9.36
N GLU A 215 2.34 -5.91 -9.60
CA GLU A 215 1.67 -5.38 -10.79
C GLU A 215 1.72 -3.85 -10.84
N MET A 216 1.49 -3.19 -9.70
CA MET A 216 1.58 -1.74 -9.61
C MET A 216 3.02 -1.24 -9.88
N HIS A 217 4.04 -1.95 -9.36
CA HIS A 217 5.43 -1.66 -9.66
C HIS A 217 5.72 -1.73 -11.15
N PHE A 218 5.32 -2.82 -11.82
CA PHE A 218 5.53 -2.98 -13.25
C PHE A 218 4.80 -1.92 -14.09
N ALA A 219 3.62 -1.46 -13.65
CA ALA A 219 2.90 -0.38 -14.32
C ALA A 219 3.69 0.95 -14.29
N VAL A 220 4.25 1.33 -13.14
CA VAL A 220 5.10 2.55 -13.04
C VAL A 220 6.39 2.39 -13.82
N VAL A 221 7.05 1.23 -13.73
CA VAL A 221 8.29 0.97 -14.48
C VAL A 221 8.05 1.02 -15.98
N SER A 222 6.94 0.47 -16.45
CA SER A 222 6.55 0.55 -17.86
C SER A 222 6.34 2.00 -18.29
N PHE A 223 5.67 2.81 -17.47
CA PHE A 223 5.51 4.24 -17.72
C PHE A 223 6.85 4.99 -17.73
N HIS A 224 7.74 4.71 -16.77
CA HIS A 224 9.09 5.28 -16.71
C HIS A 224 9.84 5.05 -18.04
N PHE A 225 9.89 3.80 -18.51
CA PHE A 225 10.61 3.49 -19.75
C PHE A 225 9.91 4.05 -20.99
N ALA A 226 8.58 4.12 -21.01
CA ALA A 226 7.86 4.80 -22.08
C ALA A 226 8.25 6.29 -22.18
N ILE A 227 8.29 7.02 -21.05
CA ILE A 227 8.71 8.43 -21.07
C ILE A 227 10.18 8.56 -21.48
N LYS A 228 11.05 7.67 -21.01
CA LYS A 228 12.47 7.63 -21.37
C LYS A 228 12.67 7.48 -22.89
N ASP A 229 11.92 6.58 -23.53
CA ASP A 229 12.03 6.34 -24.97
C ASP A 229 11.45 7.49 -25.82
N LEU A 230 10.50 8.25 -25.25
CA LEU A 230 9.77 9.32 -25.93
C LEU A 230 10.33 10.73 -25.67
N SER A 231 11.41 10.87 -24.89
CA SER A 231 11.94 12.18 -24.52
C SER A 231 13.46 12.20 -24.38
N ASP A 232 14.04 13.39 -24.30
CA ASP A 232 15.43 13.55 -23.87
C ASP A 232 15.56 13.51 -22.34
N GLU A 233 16.79 13.36 -21.85
CA GLU A 233 17.09 13.27 -20.42
C GLU A 233 16.50 14.43 -19.60
N SER A 234 16.65 15.66 -20.10
CA SER A 234 16.18 16.85 -19.39
C SER A 234 14.66 16.88 -19.26
N THR A 235 13.97 16.51 -20.33
CA THR A 235 12.50 16.41 -20.40
C THR A 235 11.99 15.30 -19.51
N PHE A 236 12.62 14.12 -19.61
CA PHE A 236 12.35 12.97 -18.75
C PHE A 236 12.42 13.34 -17.27
N GLU A 237 13.52 13.95 -16.82
CA GLU A 237 13.72 14.33 -15.42
C GLU A 237 12.61 15.26 -14.91
N ARG A 238 12.18 16.23 -15.73
CA ARG A 238 11.09 17.17 -15.36
C ARG A 238 9.74 16.47 -15.24
N ILE A 239 9.46 15.50 -16.10
CA ILE A 239 8.23 14.69 -16.03
C ILE A 239 8.29 13.77 -14.81
N MET A 240 9.37 12.99 -14.65
CA MET A 240 9.51 12.03 -13.55
C MET A 240 9.59 12.70 -12.18
N LYS A 241 10.15 13.91 -12.07
CA LYS A 241 10.04 14.73 -10.85
C LYS A 241 8.59 15.09 -10.50
N THR A 242 7.74 15.29 -11.50
CA THR A 242 6.31 15.57 -11.28
C THR A 242 5.59 14.29 -10.84
N VAL A 243 5.85 13.16 -11.48
CA VAL A 243 5.35 11.84 -11.08
C VAL A 243 5.74 11.56 -9.62
N ASN A 244 7.02 11.74 -9.30
CA ASN A 244 7.57 11.60 -7.95
C ASN A 244 6.95 12.55 -6.91
N LYS A 245 6.29 13.62 -7.32
CA LYS A 245 5.69 14.59 -6.39
C LYS A 245 4.20 14.33 -6.16
N VAL A 246 3.53 13.72 -7.12
CA VAL A 246 2.06 13.65 -7.17
C VAL A 246 1.52 12.24 -7.08
N ILE A 247 2.34 11.23 -7.33
CA ILE A 247 1.96 9.82 -7.24
C ILE A 247 2.73 9.15 -6.11
N LEU A 248 4.06 9.31 -6.09
CA LEU A 248 4.99 8.73 -5.12
C LEU A 248 5.18 9.63 -3.89
#